data_AF-A0A920MTZ7-F1
#
_entry.id   AF-A0A920MTZ7-F1
#
_cell.length_a   1.000
_cell.length_b   1.000
_cell.length_c   1.000
_cell.angle_alpha   90.00
_cell.angle_beta   90.00
_cell.angle_gamma   90.00
#
_symmetry.space_group_name_H-M   'P 1'
#
loop_
_entity.id
_entity.type
_entity.pdbx_description
1 polymer ?
#
loop_
_entity_poly.entity_id
_entity_poly.type
_entity_poly.pdbx_seq_one_letter_code
_entity_poly.pdbx_strand_id
1 'polypeptide(L)'
;MGLRLAKHAIFITGLFAFLVACSSSSNELAEPISSESANQDAASAPSSATEERPDEESTANLISFKDEVLPIIENACALCHTGRGPGVPHAKLDTAAEVSAYAFAIGAVVDSGYMPPWPASDLSVPFLHDASLDIYQRELIVEWVQAGAPVDVDGNTQVTPTQEVPFLVSYDQELSSTNFYDGERGQPDEYRCFIFDPELTETKYLTGYEFIPDQTEVVHHLVGYRVTAEYREAADRKDAKEDQGGWSCFGSTGLGSDEI
;
A
#
# COMPACT_ATOMS: atom_id res chain seq x y z
N MET A 1 -15.68 12.49 -10.37
CA MET A 1 -14.89 11.24 -10.35
C MET A 1 -15.30 10.27 -11.46
N GLY A 2 -14.33 9.65 -12.13
CA GLY A 2 -14.53 8.64 -13.17
C GLY A 2 -14.00 7.25 -12.78
N LEU A 3 -14.42 6.21 -13.51
CA LEU A 3 -13.99 4.82 -13.34
C LEU A 3 -13.81 4.16 -14.72
N ARG A 4 -12.60 3.73 -15.05
CA ARG A 4 -12.34 2.90 -16.24
C ARG A 4 -12.44 1.44 -15.91
N LEU A 5 -13.01 0.65 -16.83
CA LEU A 5 -13.18 -0.79 -16.70
C LEU A 5 -12.65 -1.51 -17.93
N ALA A 6 -11.81 -2.53 -17.72
CA ALA A 6 -11.41 -3.51 -18.73
C ALA A 6 -12.10 -4.86 -18.44
N LYS A 7 -12.76 -5.43 -19.44
CA LYS A 7 -13.65 -6.59 -19.36
C LYS A 7 -13.42 -7.51 -20.56
N HIS A 8 -13.41 -8.81 -20.32
CA HIS A 8 -13.34 -9.81 -21.39
C HIS A 8 -14.61 -10.66 -21.47
N ALA A 9 -15.04 -10.96 -22.70
CA ALA A 9 -16.03 -11.99 -22.99
C ALA A 9 -15.30 -13.33 -23.15
N ILE A 10 -15.72 -14.37 -22.42
CA ILE A 10 -15.20 -15.72 -22.68
C ILE A 10 -16.12 -16.37 -23.72
N PHE A 11 -15.61 -16.60 -24.93
CA PHE A 11 -16.12 -17.68 -25.77
C PHE A 11 -15.48 -18.98 -25.29
N ILE A 12 -16.19 -19.76 -24.46
CA ILE A 12 -15.76 -21.12 -24.13
C ILE A 12 -15.98 -21.97 -25.39
N THR A 13 -15.05 -21.96 -26.32
CA THR A 13 -14.90 -23.05 -27.28
C THR A 13 -14.34 -24.23 -26.50
N GLY A 14 -15.26 -25.05 -25.97
CA GLY A 14 -14.92 -26.22 -25.17
C GLY A 14 -14.00 -27.17 -25.93
N LEU A 15 -12.77 -27.29 -25.47
CA LEU A 15 -11.92 -28.45 -25.73
C LEU A 15 -11.77 -29.21 -24.41
N PHE A 16 -12.73 -30.10 -24.17
CA PHE A 16 -12.64 -31.10 -23.10
C PHE A 16 -11.48 -32.06 -23.43
N ALA A 17 -10.34 -31.87 -22.80
CA ALA A 17 -9.30 -32.89 -22.69
C ALA A 17 -9.36 -33.48 -21.28
N PHE A 18 -10.03 -34.62 -21.15
CA PHE A 18 -9.96 -35.46 -19.96
C PHE A 18 -8.55 -36.03 -19.84
N LEU A 19 -7.80 -35.62 -18.81
CA LEU A 19 -6.65 -36.35 -18.31
C LEU A 19 -6.96 -36.79 -16.88
N VAL A 20 -7.29 -38.07 -16.76
CA VAL A 20 -7.42 -38.79 -15.49
C VAL A 20 -6.02 -38.95 -14.91
N ALA A 21 -5.79 -38.39 -13.72
CA ALA A 21 -4.66 -38.73 -12.89
C ALA A 21 -5.16 -39.20 -11.52
N CYS A 22 -5.05 -40.51 -11.29
CA CYS A 22 -5.16 -41.09 -9.96
C CYS A 22 -3.84 -40.89 -9.23
N SER A 23 -3.85 -40.31 -8.03
CA SER A 23 -2.75 -40.47 -7.07
C SER A 23 -3.34 -40.77 -5.69
N SER A 24 -2.96 -41.93 -5.18
CA SER A 24 -3.34 -42.47 -3.88
C SER A 24 -2.49 -41.87 -2.76
N SER A 25 -3.18 -41.46 -1.69
CA SER A 25 -2.62 -41.03 -0.42
C SER A 25 -1.79 -42.13 0.26
N SER A 26 -0.72 -41.74 0.96
CA SER A 26 -0.24 -42.44 2.15
C SER A 26 0.39 -41.43 3.10
N ASN A 27 -0.18 -41.43 4.29
CA ASN A 27 0.14 -40.68 5.50
C ASN A 27 1.38 -41.31 6.17
N GLU A 28 2.30 -40.51 6.71
CA GLU A 28 3.10 -40.96 7.86
C GLU A 28 3.46 -39.78 8.77
N LEU A 29 2.85 -39.82 9.95
CA LEU A 29 3.21 -39.05 11.13
C LEU A 29 4.36 -39.78 11.83
N ALA A 30 5.40 -39.07 12.25
CA ALA A 30 6.24 -39.50 13.36
C ALA A 30 6.60 -38.30 14.24
N GLU A 31 6.41 -38.53 15.53
CA GLU A 31 6.37 -37.61 16.66
C GLU A 31 7.76 -37.24 17.23
N PRO A 32 7.83 -36.33 18.23
CA PRO A 32 9.01 -35.52 18.54
C PRO A 32 9.96 -36.20 19.54
N ILE A 33 11.22 -35.74 19.55
CA ILE A 33 12.18 -36.09 20.61
C ILE A 33 12.32 -34.90 21.57
N SER A 34 12.07 -35.22 22.82
CA SER A 34 12.08 -34.40 24.01
C SER A 34 13.48 -34.03 24.52
N SER A 35 13.53 -32.87 25.18
CA SER A 35 14.24 -32.54 26.42
C SER A 35 15.73 -32.83 26.56
N GLU A 36 16.51 -31.78 26.86
CA GLU A 36 17.06 -31.65 28.21
C GLU A 36 17.45 -30.20 28.54
N SER A 37 17.11 -29.80 29.77
CA SER A 37 17.49 -28.56 30.42
C SER A 37 18.63 -28.87 31.39
N ALA A 38 19.66 -28.03 31.43
CA ALA A 38 20.47 -27.88 32.63
C ALA A 38 20.87 -26.42 32.81
N ASN A 39 20.54 -25.93 33.99
CA ASN A 39 20.65 -24.58 34.51
C ASN A 39 22.02 -24.36 35.21
N GLN A 40 22.24 -23.13 35.69
CA GLN A 40 23.23 -22.66 36.69
C GLN A 40 24.56 -22.11 36.13
N ASP A 41 25.12 -20.99 36.60
CA ASP A 41 24.76 -20.06 37.67
C ASP A 41 25.52 -18.74 37.49
N ALA A 42 24.98 -17.68 38.09
CA ALA A 42 25.59 -16.37 38.24
C ALA A 42 26.70 -16.35 39.31
N ALA A 43 27.78 -15.60 39.08
CA ALA A 43 28.50 -14.89 40.15
C ALA A 43 29.52 -13.86 39.60
N SER A 44 29.25 -12.59 39.95
CA SER A 44 30.16 -11.60 40.55
C SER A 44 31.49 -11.21 39.87
N ALA A 45 31.54 -9.93 39.51
CA ALA A 45 32.72 -9.16 39.12
C ALA A 45 33.80 -9.06 40.22
N PRO A 46 35.02 -8.60 39.84
CA PRO A 46 35.47 -7.34 40.43
C PRO A 46 35.96 -6.30 39.41
N SER A 47 35.92 -5.07 39.90
CA SER A 47 36.28 -3.78 39.28
C SER A 47 37.79 -3.61 39.00
N SER A 48 38.07 -2.68 38.06
CA SER A 48 39.26 -1.82 37.94
C SER A 48 40.21 -2.13 36.78
N ALA A 49 40.05 -1.39 35.69
CA ALA A 49 41.11 -0.49 35.17
C ALA A 49 40.51 0.38 34.06
N THR A 50 40.45 1.68 34.31
CA THR A 50 40.20 2.70 33.27
C THR A 50 41.46 2.79 32.42
N GLU A 51 41.41 2.16 31.25
CA GLU A 51 42.37 2.44 30.18
C GLU A 51 41.65 3.36 29.20
N GLU A 52 42.12 4.60 29.14
CA GLU A 52 41.66 5.64 28.24
C GLU A 52 42.01 5.19 26.83
N ARG A 53 41.04 4.51 26.18
CA ARG A 53 41.15 4.11 24.78
C ARG A 53 41.20 5.40 23.97
N PRO A 54 42.18 5.57 23.05
CA PRO A 54 42.14 6.69 22.12
C PRO A 54 40.78 6.68 21.43
N ASP A 55 40.17 7.85 21.27
CA ASP A 55 39.04 8.05 20.39
C ASP A 55 39.48 7.65 18.98
N GLU A 56 39.44 6.35 18.68
CA GLU A 56 39.16 5.89 17.33
C GLU A 56 37.78 6.44 17.04
N GLU A 57 37.77 7.62 16.42
CA GLU A 57 36.73 8.07 15.53
C GLU A 57 36.48 6.90 14.59
N SER A 58 35.55 6.05 15.01
CA SER A 58 35.01 4.96 14.24
C SER A 58 34.54 5.62 12.96
N THR A 59 35.33 5.51 11.90
CA THR A 59 34.81 5.52 10.54
C THR A 59 33.94 4.27 10.41
N ALA A 60 32.86 4.22 11.18
CA ALA A 60 31.69 3.47 10.79
C ALA A 60 31.42 3.98 9.39
N ASN A 61 31.37 3.08 8.42
CA ASN A 61 30.88 3.41 7.10
C ASN A 61 29.48 4.01 7.32
N LEU A 62 29.41 5.34 7.34
CA LEU A 62 28.18 6.06 7.49
C LEU A 62 27.36 5.73 6.26
N ILE A 63 26.12 5.27 6.47
CA ILE A 63 25.19 4.97 5.40
C ILE A 63 25.05 6.22 4.53
N SER A 64 25.37 6.09 3.24
CA SER A 64 25.30 7.22 2.32
C SER A 64 23.84 7.53 2.01
N PHE A 65 23.41 8.77 2.30
CA PHE A 65 22.06 9.16 1.92
C PHE A 65 21.91 9.11 0.41
N LYS A 66 22.88 9.64 -0.34
CA LYS A 66 22.84 9.68 -1.80
C LYS A 66 22.77 8.29 -2.44
N ASP A 67 23.65 7.39 -2.02
CA ASP A 67 23.89 6.16 -2.76
C ASP A 67 23.05 4.99 -2.23
N GLU A 68 22.59 5.06 -0.97
CA GLU A 68 21.86 3.97 -0.32
C GLU A 68 20.40 4.33 0.01
N VAL A 69 20.14 5.50 0.60
CA VAL A 69 18.80 5.86 1.10
C VAL A 69 17.94 6.52 0.02
N LEU A 70 18.47 7.52 -0.67
CA LEU A 70 17.77 8.31 -1.67
C LEU A 70 17.15 7.43 -2.77
N PRO A 71 17.83 6.40 -3.33
CA PRO A 71 17.21 5.53 -4.32
C PRO A 71 15.98 4.77 -3.79
N ILE A 72 15.98 4.41 -2.50
CA ILE A 72 14.82 3.77 -1.87
C ILE A 72 13.67 4.77 -1.74
N ILE A 73 13.97 5.98 -1.27
CA ILE A 73 12.98 7.06 -1.13
C ILE A 73 12.37 7.43 -2.49
N GLU A 74 13.20 7.58 -3.52
CA GLU A 74 12.78 7.89 -4.89
C GLU A 74 11.90 6.79 -5.50
N ASN A 75 12.21 5.52 -5.21
CA ASN A 75 11.47 4.39 -5.77
C ASN A 75 10.17 4.06 -5.03
N ALA A 76 10.17 4.14 -3.70
CA ALA A 76 9.08 3.64 -2.86
C ALA A 76 8.21 4.75 -2.23
N CYS A 77 8.72 5.97 -2.11
CA CYS A 77 8.06 7.04 -1.37
C CYS A 77 7.69 8.23 -2.27
N ALA A 78 8.59 8.61 -3.18
CA ALA A 78 8.52 9.89 -3.86
C ALA A 78 7.27 10.05 -4.74
N LEU A 79 6.78 8.97 -5.34
CA LEU A 79 5.56 8.99 -6.17
C LEU A 79 4.36 9.58 -5.41
N CYS A 80 4.26 9.30 -4.11
CA CYS A 80 3.17 9.77 -3.27
C CYS A 80 3.54 11.03 -2.47
N HIS A 81 4.80 11.18 -2.07
CA HIS A 81 5.24 12.18 -1.09
C HIS A 81 5.95 13.40 -1.69
N THR A 82 5.95 13.56 -3.01
CA THR A 82 6.52 14.74 -3.70
C THR A 82 5.48 15.47 -4.56
N GLY A 83 5.75 16.73 -4.89
CA GLY A 83 4.96 17.55 -5.79
C GLY A 83 3.50 17.72 -5.33
N ARG A 84 2.56 17.15 -6.11
CA ARG A 84 1.12 17.11 -5.79
C ARG A 84 0.63 15.71 -5.40
N GLY A 85 1.56 14.81 -5.04
CA GLY A 85 1.22 13.45 -4.63
C GLY A 85 0.32 13.44 -3.38
N PRO A 86 -0.53 12.41 -3.22
CA PRO A 86 -1.53 12.33 -2.15
C PRO A 86 -0.91 12.22 -0.74
N GLY A 87 0.37 11.84 -0.63
CA GLY A 87 1.12 11.77 0.63
C GLY A 87 1.70 13.12 1.09
N VAL A 88 1.81 14.11 0.19
CA VAL A 88 2.43 15.43 0.49
C VAL A 88 1.78 16.17 1.67
N PRO A 89 0.43 16.19 1.83
CA PRO A 89 -0.19 16.83 2.99
C PRO A 89 0.20 16.21 4.34
N HIS A 90 0.67 14.96 4.35
CA HIS A 90 1.03 14.21 5.55
C HIS A 90 2.54 14.23 5.82
N ALA A 91 3.34 14.01 4.77
CA ALA A 91 4.78 14.10 4.80
C ALA A 91 5.28 14.56 3.43
N LYS A 92 5.85 15.76 3.38
CA LYS A 92 6.41 16.35 2.15
C LYS A 92 7.88 16.02 2.05
N LEU A 93 8.29 15.37 0.96
CA LEU A 93 9.63 14.83 0.77
C LEU A 93 10.27 15.32 -0.54
N ASP A 94 10.02 16.55 -0.98
CA ASP A 94 10.54 17.08 -2.26
C ASP A 94 12.07 17.21 -2.29
N THR A 95 12.70 17.31 -1.13
CA THR A 95 14.14 17.58 -1.00
C THR A 95 14.82 16.69 0.04
N ALA A 96 16.13 16.48 -0.13
CA ALA A 96 16.95 15.71 0.82
C ALA A 96 16.84 16.24 2.26
N ALA A 97 16.79 17.57 2.45
CA ALA A 97 16.61 18.18 3.76
C ALA A 97 15.24 17.85 4.37
N GLU A 98 14.17 17.83 3.58
CA GLU A 98 12.84 17.43 4.04
C GLU A 98 12.81 15.94 4.43
N VAL A 99 13.44 15.06 3.65
CA VAL A 99 13.57 13.63 4.00
C VAL A 99 14.26 13.44 5.34
N SER A 100 15.39 14.11 5.56
CA SER A 100 16.09 14.09 6.86
C SER A 100 15.23 14.67 7.99
N ALA A 101 14.47 15.75 7.75
CA ALA A 101 13.58 16.33 8.74
C ALA A 101 12.43 15.39 9.17
N TYR A 102 11.95 14.53 8.26
CA TYR A 102 10.94 13.51 8.54
C TYR A 102 11.52 12.16 8.99
N ALA A 103 12.84 12.02 9.11
CA ALA A 103 13.52 10.74 9.30
C ALA A 103 12.98 9.90 10.46
N PHE A 104 12.68 10.51 11.61
CA PHE A 104 12.08 9.79 12.75
C PHE A 104 10.72 9.16 12.40
N ALA A 105 9.85 9.92 11.73
CA ALA A 105 8.55 9.42 11.31
C ALA A 105 8.69 8.33 10.24
N ILE A 106 9.56 8.54 9.24
CA ILE A 106 9.89 7.56 8.19
C ILE A 106 10.37 6.25 8.81
N GLY A 107 11.35 6.31 9.72
CA GLY A 107 11.88 5.13 10.40
C GLY A 107 10.78 4.36 11.14
N ALA A 108 9.88 5.03 11.87
CA ALA A 108 8.80 4.38 12.60
C ALA A 108 7.80 3.66 11.69
N VAL A 109 7.39 4.27 10.57
CA VAL A 109 6.42 3.67 9.64
C VAL A 109 7.04 2.57 8.78
N VAL A 110 8.33 2.66 8.46
CA VAL A 110 9.07 1.63 7.72
C VAL A 110 9.38 0.42 8.61
N ASP A 111 9.79 0.66 9.86
CA ASP A 111 10.07 -0.39 10.84
C ASP A 111 8.80 -1.19 11.18
N SER A 112 7.66 -0.52 11.33
CA SER A 112 6.37 -1.19 11.53
C SER A 112 5.79 -1.84 10.27
N GLY A 113 6.36 -1.58 9.09
CA GLY A 113 5.81 -2.03 7.80
C GLY A 113 4.50 -1.34 7.41
N TYR A 114 4.17 -0.23 8.06
CA TYR A 114 3.00 0.59 7.74
C TYR A 114 3.17 1.34 6.42
N MET A 115 4.40 1.77 6.10
CA MET A 115 4.76 2.43 4.85
C MET A 115 5.92 1.72 4.16
N PRO A 116 5.95 1.74 2.82
CA PRO A 116 4.86 2.17 1.94
C PRO A 116 3.64 1.24 2.05
N PRO A 117 2.40 1.73 1.85
CA PRO A 117 1.22 0.89 2.04
C PRO A 117 1.17 -0.19 0.96
N TRP A 118 1.28 -1.44 1.38
CA TRP A 118 1.20 -2.59 0.48
C TRP A 118 0.41 -3.73 1.14
N PRO A 119 -0.94 -3.70 1.09
CA PRO A 119 -1.77 -4.70 1.76
C PRO A 119 -1.73 -6.08 1.06
N ALA A 120 -1.09 -6.18 -0.10
CA ALA A 120 -0.96 -7.43 -0.83
C ALA A 120 0.07 -8.35 -0.15
N SER A 121 -0.30 -9.63 0.02
CA SER A 121 0.62 -10.65 0.53
C SER A 121 1.55 -11.17 -0.57
N ASP A 122 2.72 -11.65 -0.17
CA ASP A 122 3.68 -12.39 -1.00
C ASP A 122 3.27 -13.85 -1.29
N LEU A 123 2.17 -14.33 -0.71
CA LEU A 123 1.66 -15.70 -0.89
C LEU A 123 0.99 -15.96 -2.25
N SER A 124 0.90 -14.95 -3.11
CA SER A 124 0.25 -15.00 -4.43
C SER A 124 1.28 -15.07 -5.57
N VAL A 125 0.81 -14.89 -6.81
CA VAL A 125 1.68 -14.59 -7.95
C VAL A 125 2.42 -13.27 -7.72
N PRO A 126 3.63 -13.09 -8.27
CA PRO A 126 4.34 -11.81 -8.21
C PRO A 126 3.49 -10.69 -8.79
N PHE A 127 3.39 -9.58 -8.05
CA PHE A 127 2.71 -8.39 -8.53
C PHE A 127 3.65 -7.53 -9.37
N LEU A 128 3.12 -6.93 -10.43
CA LEU A 128 3.82 -5.85 -11.12
C LEU A 128 3.75 -4.59 -10.25
N HIS A 129 4.80 -3.77 -10.29
CA HIS A 129 4.89 -2.52 -9.53
C HIS A 129 4.75 -2.72 -8.01
N ASP A 130 5.37 -3.80 -7.49
CA ASP A 130 5.48 -4.05 -6.07
C ASP A 130 6.16 -2.86 -5.39
N ALA A 131 5.41 -2.15 -4.54
CA ALA A 131 5.90 -1.00 -3.81
C ALA A 131 6.49 -1.38 -2.44
N SER A 132 6.42 -2.66 -2.04
CA SER A 132 6.96 -3.09 -0.75
C SER A 132 8.47 -2.90 -0.66
N LEU A 133 8.94 -2.73 0.57
CA LEU A 133 10.37 -2.69 0.86
C LEU A 133 10.83 -4.07 1.27
N ASP A 134 11.92 -4.52 0.67
CA ASP A 134 12.59 -5.73 1.15
C ASP A 134 13.25 -5.50 2.52
N ILE A 135 13.67 -6.59 3.18
CA ILE A 135 14.26 -6.54 4.52
C ILE A 135 15.49 -5.63 4.55
N TYR A 136 16.34 -5.70 3.53
CA TYR A 136 17.57 -4.91 3.47
C TYR A 136 17.26 -3.42 3.32
N GLN A 137 16.32 -3.05 2.46
CA GLN A 137 15.89 -1.66 2.30
C GLN A 137 15.30 -1.09 3.59
N ARG A 138 14.51 -1.89 4.33
CA ARG A 138 13.94 -1.48 5.61
C ARG A 138 15.02 -1.28 6.66
N GLU A 139 15.93 -2.23 6.81
CA GLU A 139 17.06 -2.15 7.74
C GLU A 139 17.94 -0.92 7.44
N LEU A 140 18.25 -0.68 6.18
CA LEU A 140 19.07 0.45 5.74
C LEU A 140 18.44 1.80 6.11
N ILE A 141 17.12 1.96 5.91
CA ILE A 141 16.40 3.16 6.35
C ILE A 141 16.47 3.28 7.88
N VAL A 142 16.18 2.21 8.62
CA VAL A 142 16.15 2.24 10.08
C VAL A 142 17.53 2.58 10.66
N GLU A 143 18.59 1.98 10.14
CA GLU A 143 19.97 2.26 10.56
C GLU A 143 20.39 3.70 10.21
N TRP A 144 20.03 4.20 9.02
CA TRP A 144 20.27 5.59 8.64
C TRP A 144 19.58 6.57 9.60
N VAL A 145 18.32 6.29 9.97
CA VAL A 145 17.58 7.10 10.96
C VAL A 145 18.27 7.05 12.33
N GLN A 146 18.70 5.87 12.79
CA GLN A 146 19.40 5.70 14.07
C GLN A 146 20.76 6.40 14.10
N ALA A 147 21.44 6.51 12.96
CA ALA A 147 22.67 7.28 12.80
C ALA A 147 22.46 8.81 12.78
N GLY A 148 21.23 9.28 13.00
CA GLY A 148 20.88 10.70 13.01
C GLY A 148 20.50 11.26 11.64
N ALA A 149 20.18 10.38 10.68
CA ALA A 149 19.71 10.73 9.34
C ALA A 149 20.62 11.71 8.57
N PRO A 150 21.96 11.45 8.52
CA PRO A 150 22.89 12.34 7.84
C PRO A 150 22.57 12.43 6.34
N VAL A 151 22.70 13.62 5.75
CA VAL A 151 22.60 13.84 4.30
C VAL A 151 23.96 14.27 3.76
N ASP A 152 24.49 13.51 2.80
CA ASP A 152 25.81 13.72 2.17
C ASP A 152 25.71 14.43 0.80
N VAL A 153 24.60 15.14 0.58
CA VAL A 153 24.30 15.97 -0.60
C VAL A 153 23.82 17.35 -0.18
N ASP A 154 23.68 18.27 -1.15
CA ASP A 154 23.02 19.55 -0.88
C ASP A 154 21.59 19.30 -0.38
N GLY A 155 21.19 20.00 0.68
CA GLY A 155 19.86 19.82 1.27
C GLY A 155 18.70 20.12 0.30
N ASN A 156 18.93 20.94 -0.73
CA ASN A 156 17.95 21.24 -1.78
C ASN A 156 18.00 20.26 -2.96
N THR A 157 18.78 19.18 -2.87
CA THR A 157 18.76 18.10 -3.87
C THR A 157 17.32 17.59 -3.96
N GLN A 158 16.75 17.64 -5.15
CA GLN A 158 15.38 17.20 -5.40
C GLN A 158 15.30 15.67 -5.31
N VAL A 159 14.25 15.21 -4.65
CA VAL A 159 13.84 13.81 -4.63
C VAL A 159 12.84 13.64 -5.77
N THR A 160 13.12 12.75 -6.71
CA THR A 160 12.25 12.56 -7.89
C THR A 160 11.75 11.12 -7.95
N PRO A 161 10.46 10.88 -8.22
CA PRO A 161 9.98 9.52 -8.41
C PRO A 161 10.66 8.85 -9.61
N THR A 162 11.07 7.60 -9.43
CA THR A 162 11.66 6.77 -10.52
C THR A 162 10.58 6.14 -11.41
N GLN A 163 9.34 6.14 -10.97
CA GLN A 163 8.19 5.53 -11.63
C GLN A 163 7.07 6.55 -11.82
N GLU A 164 6.29 6.38 -12.87
CA GLU A 164 5.05 7.14 -13.09
C GLU A 164 3.86 6.40 -12.44
N VAL A 165 2.78 7.11 -12.15
CA VAL A 165 1.54 6.48 -11.66
C VAL A 165 1.02 5.50 -12.73
N PRO A 166 0.87 4.20 -12.41
CA PRO A 166 0.31 3.24 -13.37
C PRO A 166 -1.13 3.60 -13.72
N PHE A 167 -1.49 3.45 -14.99
CA PHE A 167 -2.85 3.68 -15.49
C PHE A 167 -3.28 2.56 -16.45
N LEU A 168 -4.58 2.40 -16.68
CA LEU A 168 -5.08 1.43 -17.64
C LEU A 168 -4.80 1.90 -19.07
N VAL A 169 -3.88 1.20 -19.74
CA VAL A 169 -3.55 1.47 -21.15
C VAL A 169 -4.66 1.08 -22.13
N SER A 170 -5.57 0.19 -21.71
CA SER A 170 -6.73 -0.25 -22.49
C SER A 170 -7.90 -0.51 -21.55
N TYR A 171 -9.08 -0.05 -21.96
CA TYR A 171 -10.34 -0.21 -21.23
C TYR A 171 -11.51 -0.24 -22.23
N ASP A 172 -12.62 -0.86 -21.83
CA ASP A 172 -13.81 -0.97 -22.68
C ASP A 172 -14.82 0.14 -22.38
N GLN A 173 -14.83 0.63 -21.15
CA GLN A 173 -15.78 1.64 -20.68
C GLN A 173 -15.12 2.59 -19.70
N GLU A 174 -15.52 3.86 -19.78
CA GLU A 174 -15.29 4.87 -18.76
C GLU A 174 -16.65 5.30 -18.22
N LEU A 175 -16.84 5.17 -16.91
CA LEU A 175 -18.07 5.47 -16.19
C LEU A 175 -17.85 6.72 -15.34
N SER A 176 -18.91 7.49 -15.15
CA SER A 176 -18.92 8.63 -14.22
C SER A 176 -20.10 8.48 -13.26
N SER A 177 -19.96 9.01 -12.04
CA SER A 177 -21.12 9.17 -11.17
C SER A 177 -22.16 10.06 -11.85
N THR A 178 -23.45 9.80 -11.61
CA THR A 178 -24.54 10.58 -12.20
C THR A 178 -24.56 12.03 -11.69
N ASN A 179 -24.19 12.19 -10.42
CA ASN A 179 -24.20 13.47 -9.71
C ASN A 179 -22.80 13.75 -9.12
N PHE A 180 -22.51 15.02 -8.87
CA PHE A 180 -21.26 15.49 -8.26
C PHE A 180 -21.41 15.69 -6.76
N TYR A 181 -20.28 15.64 -6.06
CA TYR A 181 -20.19 15.90 -4.64
C TYR A 181 -19.14 16.99 -4.39
N ASP A 182 -19.52 18.06 -3.69
CA ASP A 182 -18.67 19.22 -3.43
C ASP A 182 -17.98 19.16 -2.05
N GLY A 183 -18.28 18.14 -1.25
CA GLY A 183 -17.75 18.00 0.10
C GLY A 183 -18.56 18.76 1.15
N GLU A 184 -18.52 18.25 2.37
CA GLU A 184 -19.02 18.93 3.56
C GLU A 184 -17.86 19.42 4.42
N ARG A 185 -18.05 20.56 5.10
CA ARG A 185 -17.02 21.18 5.93
C ARG A 185 -17.24 20.85 7.40
N GLY A 186 -16.15 20.64 8.14
CA GLY A 186 -16.15 20.54 9.60
C GLY A 186 -15.84 19.14 10.15
N GLN A 187 -15.66 18.15 9.28
CA GLN A 187 -15.21 16.81 9.63
C GLN A 187 -13.80 16.52 9.08
N PRO A 188 -13.01 15.68 9.77
CA PRO A 188 -11.68 15.29 9.30
C PRO A 188 -11.73 14.29 8.13
N ASP A 189 -12.80 13.50 8.02
CA ASP A 189 -12.96 12.47 7.01
C ASP A 189 -14.44 12.30 6.67
N GLU A 190 -14.75 12.00 5.41
CA GLU A 190 -16.11 11.73 4.96
C GLU A 190 -16.11 10.56 3.99
N TYR A 191 -17.05 9.64 4.22
CA TYR A 191 -17.19 8.43 3.44
C TYR A 191 -18.49 8.50 2.64
N ARG A 192 -18.36 8.42 1.33
CA ARG A 192 -19.46 8.61 0.39
C ARG A 192 -19.45 7.56 -0.69
N CYS A 193 -20.62 7.01 -0.97
CA CYS A 193 -20.82 5.95 -1.95
C CYS A 193 -21.47 6.53 -3.20
N PHE A 194 -20.96 6.13 -4.35
CA PHE A 194 -21.48 6.52 -5.67
C PHE A 194 -21.83 5.26 -6.48
N ILE A 195 -22.86 5.38 -7.32
CA ILE A 195 -23.25 4.30 -8.23
C ILE A 195 -22.44 4.42 -9.52
N PHE A 196 -21.78 3.33 -9.90
CA PHE A 196 -21.18 3.16 -11.22
C PHE A 196 -21.81 1.93 -11.88
N ASP A 197 -22.78 2.16 -12.76
CA ASP A 197 -23.48 1.08 -13.46
C ASP A 197 -22.79 0.75 -14.79
N PRO A 198 -22.20 -0.45 -14.94
CA PRO A 198 -21.59 -0.88 -16.19
C PRO A 198 -22.57 -1.32 -17.29
N GLU A 199 -23.88 -1.33 -16.99
CA GLU A 199 -24.97 -1.72 -17.90
C GLU A 199 -24.76 -3.10 -18.55
N LEU A 200 -24.21 -4.05 -17.79
CA LEU A 200 -23.93 -5.39 -18.31
C LEU A 200 -25.22 -6.18 -18.52
N THR A 201 -25.44 -6.63 -19.76
CA THR A 201 -26.56 -7.50 -20.14
C THR A 201 -26.22 -8.99 -20.11
N GLU A 202 -24.94 -9.34 -19.92
CA GLU A 202 -24.44 -10.70 -19.81
C GLU A 202 -23.23 -10.76 -18.85
N THR A 203 -22.90 -11.96 -18.37
CA THR A 203 -21.76 -12.18 -17.47
C THR A 203 -20.44 -11.81 -18.14
N LYS A 204 -19.66 -10.96 -17.49
CA LYS A 204 -18.29 -10.57 -17.90
C LYS A 204 -17.32 -10.72 -16.74
N TYR A 205 -16.03 -10.85 -17.07
CA TYR A 205 -14.96 -10.81 -16.09
C TYR A 205 -14.33 -9.43 -16.08
N LEU A 206 -14.25 -8.82 -14.89
CA LEU A 206 -13.48 -7.59 -14.68
C LEU A 206 -12.00 -7.98 -14.60
N THR A 207 -11.20 -7.51 -15.55
CA THR A 207 -9.76 -7.82 -15.64
C THR A 207 -8.88 -6.62 -15.28
N GLY A 208 -9.47 -5.44 -15.11
CA GLY A 208 -8.79 -4.24 -14.64
C GLY A 208 -9.77 -3.12 -14.36
N TYR A 209 -9.46 -2.27 -13.40
CA TYR A 209 -10.18 -1.03 -13.14
C TYR A 209 -9.20 0.08 -12.71
N GLU A 210 -9.56 1.33 -13.00
CA GLU A 210 -8.80 2.52 -12.59
C GLU A 210 -9.78 3.58 -12.12
N PHE A 211 -9.59 4.07 -10.89
CA PHE A 211 -10.30 5.24 -10.41
C PHE A 211 -9.61 6.51 -10.89
N ILE A 212 -10.41 7.46 -11.40
CA ILE A 212 -9.93 8.77 -11.84
C ILE A 212 -10.53 9.82 -10.89
N PRO A 213 -9.82 10.15 -9.78
CA PRO A 213 -10.24 11.23 -8.90
C PRO A 213 -10.12 12.57 -9.62
N ASP A 214 -11.05 13.48 -9.33
CA ASP A 214 -11.03 14.85 -9.80
C ASP A 214 -10.11 15.75 -8.96
N GLN A 215 -9.96 15.45 -7.66
CA GLN A 215 -9.08 16.17 -6.71
C GLN A 215 -8.25 15.18 -5.85
N THR A 216 -7.01 14.90 -6.26
CA THR A 216 -6.11 13.95 -5.56
C THR A 216 -5.64 14.46 -4.20
N GLU A 217 -5.70 15.77 -3.96
CA GLU A 217 -5.44 16.38 -2.64
C GLU A 217 -6.55 16.15 -1.60
N VAL A 218 -7.76 15.77 -2.04
CA VAL A 218 -8.93 15.57 -1.17
C VAL A 218 -9.27 14.10 -1.01
N VAL A 219 -9.26 13.34 -2.10
CA VAL A 219 -9.63 11.91 -2.07
C VAL A 219 -8.54 11.11 -1.33
N HIS A 220 -8.88 10.63 -0.13
CA HIS A 220 -7.95 9.87 0.70
C HIS A 220 -7.81 8.40 0.27
N HIS A 221 -8.91 7.70 -0.01
CA HIS A 221 -8.91 6.36 -0.57
C HIS A 221 -10.24 6.08 -1.30
N LEU A 222 -10.25 5.04 -2.13
CA LEU A 222 -11.41 4.60 -2.89
C LEU A 222 -11.59 3.09 -2.73
N VAL A 223 -12.83 2.67 -2.49
CA VAL A 223 -13.19 1.26 -2.33
C VAL A 223 -14.30 0.94 -3.32
N GLY A 224 -14.10 -0.11 -4.11
CA GLY A 224 -15.11 -0.64 -5.02
C GLY A 224 -15.86 -1.80 -4.37
N TYR A 225 -17.18 -1.78 -4.42
CA TYR A 225 -18.04 -2.89 -3.98
C TYR A 225 -18.78 -3.48 -5.18
N ARG A 226 -18.89 -4.81 -5.26
CA ARG A 226 -19.79 -5.44 -6.23
C ARG A 226 -21.19 -5.52 -5.64
N VAL A 227 -22.10 -4.72 -6.18
CA VAL A 227 -23.52 -4.72 -5.79
C VAL A 227 -24.36 -5.45 -6.85
N THR A 228 -25.19 -6.41 -6.44
CA THR A 228 -26.08 -7.15 -7.34
C THR A 228 -27.28 -6.29 -7.76
N ALA A 229 -27.88 -6.61 -8.90
CA ALA A 229 -28.99 -5.83 -9.48
C ALA A 229 -30.22 -5.74 -8.55
N GLU A 230 -30.40 -6.67 -7.60
CA GLU A 230 -31.50 -6.64 -6.63
C GLU A 230 -31.44 -5.42 -5.69
N TYR A 231 -30.24 -4.88 -5.44
CA TYR A 231 -30.05 -3.71 -4.57
C TYR A 231 -30.12 -2.39 -5.34
N ARG A 232 -30.30 -2.40 -6.67
CA ARG A 232 -30.28 -1.18 -7.49
C ARG A 232 -31.32 -0.16 -7.03
N GLU A 233 -32.56 -0.60 -6.82
CA GLU A 233 -33.63 0.31 -6.37
C GLU A 233 -33.34 0.88 -4.96
N ALA A 234 -32.67 0.11 -4.10
CA ALA A 234 -32.26 0.60 -2.79
C ALA A 234 -31.14 1.65 -2.89
N ALA A 235 -30.17 1.45 -3.79
CA ALA A 235 -29.11 2.40 -4.07
C ALA A 235 -29.69 3.71 -4.64
N ASP A 236 -30.57 3.63 -5.65
CA ASP A 236 -31.21 4.81 -6.23
C ASP A 236 -32.01 5.60 -5.18
N ARG A 237 -32.73 4.91 -4.28
CA ARG A 237 -33.45 5.56 -3.17
C ARG A 237 -32.53 6.20 -2.15
N LYS A 238 -31.28 5.75 -1.99
CA LYS A 238 -30.30 6.38 -1.10
C LYS A 238 -29.66 7.59 -1.76
N ASP A 239 -29.21 7.44 -3.00
CA ASP A 239 -28.65 8.54 -3.80
C ASP A 239 -29.65 9.71 -3.90
N ALA A 240 -30.94 9.42 -4.12
CA ALA A 240 -31.98 10.44 -4.22
C ALA A 240 -32.40 11.10 -2.89
N LYS A 241 -31.90 10.65 -1.72
CA LYS A 241 -32.26 11.22 -0.41
C LYS A 241 -31.38 12.40 -0.01
N GLU A 242 -30.21 12.53 -0.61
CA GLU A 242 -29.25 13.58 -0.30
C GLU A 242 -29.20 14.59 -1.45
N ASP A 243 -28.94 15.86 -1.11
CA ASP A 243 -28.98 16.96 -2.08
C ASP A 243 -27.74 16.99 -3.00
N GLN A 244 -26.70 16.22 -2.67
CA GLN A 244 -25.48 16.07 -3.45
C GLN A 244 -25.32 14.62 -3.91
N GLY A 245 -24.54 14.38 -4.97
CA GLY A 245 -24.41 13.05 -5.56
C GLY A 245 -23.84 12.02 -4.59
N GLY A 246 -24.36 10.79 -4.61
CA GLY A 246 -24.00 9.73 -3.69
C GLY A 246 -24.77 9.78 -2.36
N TRP A 247 -24.40 8.90 -1.44
CA TRP A 247 -24.92 8.89 -0.07
C TRP A 247 -23.82 8.61 0.95
N SER A 248 -24.02 9.05 2.19
CA SER A 248 -23.11 8.73 3.29
C SER A 248 -23.10 7.22 3.58
N CYS A 249 -21.90 6.63 3.61
CA CYS A 249 -21.70 5.21 3.85
C CYS A 249 -20.43 5.02 4.69
N PHE A 250 -20.24 3.93 5.42
CA PHE A 250 -18.99 3.72 6.19
C PHE A 250 -18.72 2.23 6.34
N GLY A 251 -17.53 1.79 5.91
CA GLY A 251 -17.11 0.38 5.93
C GLY A 251 -17.81 -0.55 4.92
N SER A 252 -18.99 -0.18 4.42
CA SER A 252 -19.80 -0.89 3.41
C SER A 252 -20.77 0.10 2.75
N THR A 253 -21.48 -0.32 1.70
CA THR A 253 -22.46 0.54 1.01
C THR A 253 -23.72 0.81 1.84
N GLY A 254 -24.00 -0.06 2.84
CA GLY A 254 -25.19 0.01 3.66
C GLY A 254 -26.48 -0.35 2.91
N LEU A 255 -26.38 -1.13 1.83
CA LEU A 255 -27.51 -1.65 1.05
C LEU A 255 -27.92 -3.06 1.49
N GLY A 256 -27.01 -3.84 2.10
CA GLY A 256 -27.29 -5.17 2.63
C GLY A 256 -26.01 -5.94 3.03
N SER A 257 -26.15 -7.22 3.40
CA SER A 257 -25.02 -8.06 3.85
C SER A 257 -24.31 -8.86 2.76
N ASP A 258 -24.83 -8.87 1.52
CA ASP A 258 -24.30 -9.70 0.41
C ASP A 258 -23.34 -8.93 -0.51
N GLU A 259 -22.78 -7.84 0.00
CA GLU A 259 -21.77 -7.01 -0.66
C GLU A 259 -20.41 -7.72 -0.55
N ILE A 260 -19.73 -7.95 -1.69
CA ILE A 260 -18.36 -8.52 -1.75
C ILE A 260 -17.45 -7.57 -2.51
#